data_AF-A0A9D4H6V0-F1
#
_entry.id   AF-A0A9D4H6V0-F1
#
_cell.length_a   1.000
_cell.length_b   1.000
_cell.length_c   1.000
_cell.angle_alpha   90.00
_cell.angle_beta   90.00
_cell.angle_gamma   90.00
#
_symmetry.space_group_name_H-M   'P 1'
#
loop_
_entity.id
_entity.type
_entity.pdbx_description
1 polymer ?
#
loop_
_entity_poly.entity_id
_entity_poly.type
_entity_poly.pdbx_seq_one_letter_code
_entity_poly.pdbx_strand_id
1 'polypeptide(L)'
;MNVEPALTSTFGKKPEYLAGANVEPALTSTFGNTREYRAGTNVEPGLTSTFGKKPGYRAGANVEPALTSTFGNSREYRVGANVEPGLTSTFGKSPEYQAGTNVEPALTLAFGKKPEYRAGANVEPALTSTFAKNPEYRAGANVEPALTSAFGEKKNIELGRMSSQLLHRHSAKLANIELAQRSSQV
;
A
#
# COMPACT_ATOMS: atom_id res chain seq x y z
N MET A 1 28.12 -9.22 0.52
CA MET A 1 28.51 -7.81 0.62
C MET A 1 27.24 -7.02 0.35
N ASN A 2 26.69 -6.35 1.36
CA ASN A 2 25.53 -5.48 1.15
C ASN A 2 26.02 -4.16 0.56
N VAL A 3 25.21 -3.56 -0.30
CA VAL A 3 25.50 -2.28 -0.94
C VAL A 3 24.41 -1.29 -0.54
N GLU A 4 24.80 -0.13 -0.03
CA GLU A 4 23.90 0.92 0.49
C GLU A 4 24.01 2.20 -0.34
N PRO A 5 23.47 2.27 -1.57
CA PRO A 5 23.56 3.46 -2.39
C PRO A 5 22.51 4.50 -1.96
N ALA A 6 22.94 5.75 -1.82
CA ALA A 6 22.04 6.88 -1.59
C ALA A 6 21.95 7.78 -2.82
N LEU A 7 20.74 8.07 -3.30
CA LEU A 7 20.51 8.99 -4.43
C LEU A 7 19.46 10.04 -4.06
N THR A 8 19.80 11.30 -4.33
CA THR A 8 18.87 12.41 -4.19
C THR A 8 18.71 13.13 -5.53
N SER A 9 17.46 13.34 -5.95
CA SER A 9 17.16 14.06 -7.18
C SER A 9 16.06 15.09 -6.96
N THR A 10 16.37 16.38 -7.16
CA THR A 10 15.37 17.46 -7.05
C THR A 10 14.39 17.43 -8.22
N PHE A 11 14.88 17.18 -9.44
CA PHE A 11 14.08 17.13 -10.66
C PHE A 11 14.43 15.90 -11.50
N GLY A 12 13.44 15.09 -11.85
CA GLY A 12 13.61 13.95 -12.74
C GLY A 12 12.35 13.68 -13.56
N LYS A 13 12.45 13.73 -14.90
CA LYS A 13 11.29 13.46 -15.77
C LYS A 13 10.91 11.98 -15.78
N LYS A 14 11.90 11.09 -15.85
CA LYS A 14 11.77 9.62 -15.89
C LYS A 14 12.97 8.89 -15.27
N PRO A 15 13.35 9.16 -14.00
CA PRO A 15 14.39 8.36 -13.38
C PRO A 15 13.90 6.91 -13.23
N GLU A 16 14.77 5.98 -13.61
CA GLU A 16 14.62 4.55 -13.38
C GLU A 16 15.75 4.08 -12.47
N TYR A 17 15.41 3.27 -11.48
CA TYR A 17 16.39 2.69 -10.59
C TYR A 17 16.16 1.19 -10.47
N LEU A 18 17.26 0.43 -10.59
CA LEU A 18 17.30 -1.02 -10.51
C LEU A 18 18.25 -1.41 -9.38
N ALA A 19 17.72 -2.04 -8.32
CA ALA A 19 18.50 -2.77 -7.34
C ALA A 19 18.47 -4.26 -7.68
N GLY A 20 19.65 -4.87 -7.73
CA GLY A 20 19.83 -6.31 -7.91
C GLY A 20 19.52 -7.07 -6.61
N ALA A 21 20.51 -7.79 -6.08
CA ALA A 21 20.36 -8.58 -4.87
C ALA A 21 21.26 -8.08 -3.73
N ASN A 22 20.78 -8.17 -2.49
CA ASN A 22 21.50 -7.77 -1.27
C ASN A 22 21.90 -6.28 -1.31
N VAL A 23 20.90 -5.42 -1.52
CA VAL A 23 21.08 -3.96 -1.66
C VAL A 23 20.07 -3.24 -0.74
N GLU A 24 20.49 -2.15 -0.14
CA GLU A 24 19.65 -1.34 0.76
C GLU A 24 19.68 0.12 0.29
N PRO A 25 18.96 0.46 -0.81
CA PRO A 25 19.08 1.77 -1.42
C PRO A 25 18.17 2.80 -0.75
N ALA A 26 18.70 4.01 -0.55
CA ALA A 26 17.94 5.17 -0.10
C ALA A 26 17.76 6.17 -1.25
N LEU A 27 16.54 6.30 -1.78
CA LEU A 27 16.25 7.23 -2.87
C LEU A 27 15.27 8.32 -2.43
N THR A 28 15.69 9.58 -2.57
CA THR A 28 14.84 10.74 -2.29
C THR A 28 14.64 11.55 -3.56
N SER A 29 13.39 11.92 -3.85
CA SER A 29 13.13 12.82 -4.97
C SER A 29 11.97 13.79 -4.78
N THR A 30 12.21 15.06 -5.09
CA THR A 30 11.26 16.14 -4.83
C THR A 30 10.24 16.28 -5.96
N PHE A 31 10.66 16.44 -7.22
CA PHE A 31 9.77 16.64 -8.37
C PHE A 31 10.02 15.64 -9.48
N GLY A 32 8.95 14.99 -9.95
CA GLY A 32 9.06 14.04 -11.05
C GLY A 32 7.75 13.65 -11.69
N ASN A 33 7.81 13.22 -12.95
CA ASN A 33 6.61 12.90 -13.71
C ASN A 33 6.29 11.41 -13.60
N THR A 34 7.17 10.57 -14.15
CA THR A 34 7.14 9.11 -14.01
C THR A 34 8.42 8.68 -13.31
N ARG A 35 8.35 7.72 -12.39
CA ARG A 35 9.55 7.13 -11.77
C ARG A 35 9.31 5.64 -11.64
N GLU A 36 10.28 4.81 -12.00
CA GLU A 36 10.21 3.38 -11.76
C GLU A 36 11.35 2.93 -10.88
N TYR A 37 11.00 2.25 -9.79
CA TYR A 37 11.95 1.54 -8.97
C TYR A 37 11.68 0.04 -9.09
N ARG A 38 12.74 -0.74 -9.31
CA ARG A 38 12.68 -2.20 -9.33
C ARG A 38 13.72 -2.78 -8.37
N ALA A 39 13.26 -3.56 -7.41
CA ALA A 39 14.11 -4.37 -6.53
C ALA A 39 14.04 -5.84 -6.94
N GLY A 40 15.20 -6.49 -6.97
CA GLY A 40 15.35 -7.93 -7.09
C GLY A 40 15.04 -8.65 -5.78
N THR A 41 16.02 -9.36 -5.24
CA THR A 41 15.87 -10.27 -4.08
C THR A 41 16.72 -9.82 -2.90
N ASN A 42 16.21 -9.93 -1.67
CA ASN A 42 16.92 -9.47 -0.46
C ASN A 42 17.28 -7.98 -0.60
N VAL A 43 16.27 -7.12 -0.70
CA VAL A 43 16.46 -5.68 -0.89
C VAL A 43 15.58 -4.92 0.10
N GLU A 44 16.14 -3.92 0.77
CA GLU A 44 15.41 -3.10 1.75
C GLU A 44 15.45 -1.62 1.33
N PRO A 45 14.60 -1.20 0.37
CA PRO A 45 14.68 0.16 -0.15
C PRO A 45 13.88 1.17 0.66
N GLY A 46 14.52 2.29 0.98
CA GLY A 46 13.87 3.49 1.50
C GLY A 46 13.61 4.49 0.38
N LEU A 47 12.36 4.66 -0.06
CA LEU A 47 12.01 5.61 -1.12
C LEU A 47 11.11 6.74 -0.61
N THR A 48 11.56 7.98 -0.79
CA THR A 48 10.78 9.17 -0.47
C THR A 48 10.51 10.02 -1.70
N SER A 49 9.24 10.35 -1.93
CA SER A 49 8.81 11.17 -3.07
C SER A 49 7.82 12.27 -2.66
N THR A 50 8.17 13.53 -2.89
CA THR A 50 7.27 14.66 -2.55
C THR A 50 6.18 14.87 -3.61
N PHE A 51 6.56 15.05 -4.88
CA PHE A 51 5.65 15.28 -6.00
C PHE A 51 5.94 14.31 -7.15
N GLY A 52 5.01 13.38 -7.40
CA GLY A 52 5.09 12.41 -8.49
C GLY A 52 3.76 12.22 -9.19
N LYS A 53 3.69 12.32 -10.53
CA LYS A 53 2.40 12.05 -11.22
C LYS A 53 2.09 10.55 -11.32
N LYS A 54 3.11 9.74 -11.64
CA LYS A 54 3.04 8.30 -11.87
C LYS A 54 4.27 7.54 -11.33
N PRO A 55 4.53 7.53 -10.01
CA PRO A 55 5.54 6.65 -9.44
C PRO A 55 5.08 5.18 -9.51
N GLY A 56 6.00 4.30 -9.87
CA GLY A 56 5.86 2.85 -9.88
C GLY A 56 6.97 2.18 -9.08
N TYR A 57 6.59 1.20 -8.26
CA TYR A 57 7.51 0.38 -7.49
C TYR A 57 7.22 -1.09 -7.76
N ARG A 58 8.27 -1.87 -8.04
CA ARG A 58 8.19 -3.32 -8.21
C ARG A 58 9.24 -4.00 -7.33
N ALA A 59 8.80 -4.92 -6.48
CA ALA A 59 9.69 -5.79 -5.70
C ALA A 59 9.57 -7.24 -6.15
N GLY A 60 10.70 -7.94 -6.17
CA GLY A 60 10.80 -9.38 -6.27
C GLY A 60 10.48 -10.07 -4.94
N ALA A 61 11.39 -10.90 -4.46
CA ALA A 61 11.17 -11.75 -3.28
C ALA A 61 12.09 -11.38 -2.11
N ASN A 62 11.61 -11.55 -0.88
CA ASN A 62 12.35 -11.17 0.35
C ASN A 62 12.76 -9.68 0.29
N VAL A 63 11.76 -8.80 0.25
CA VAL A 63 11.98 -7.36 0.11
C VAL A 63 11.17 -6.62 1.17
N GLU A 64 11.79 -5.67 1.85
CA GLU A 64 11.15 -4.88 2.92
C GLU A 64 11.20 -3.39 2.57
N PRO A 65 10.30 -2.91 1.69
CA PRO A 65 10.36 -1.52 1.23
C PRO A 65 9.63 -0.57 2.17
N ALA A 66 10.29 0.54 2.49
CA ALA A 66 9.70 1.69 3.17
C ALA A 66 9.47 2.81 2.15
N LEU A 67 8.21 3.01 1.73
CA LEU A 67 7.87 3.97 0.67
C LEU A 67 6.98 5.09 1.21
N THR A 68 7.47 6.32 1.12
CA THR A 68 6.73 7.53 1.52
C THR A 68 6.44 8.40 0.32
N SER A 69 5.19 8.85 0.19
CA SER A 69 4.81 9.79 -0.86
C SER A 69 3.81 10.85 -0.40
N THR A 70 4.12 12.12 -0.66
CA THR A 70 3.24 13.22 -0.24
C THR A 70 2.12 13.45 -1.26
N PHE A 71 2.46 13.75 -2.51
CA PHE A 71 1.50 14.08 -3.56
C PHE A 71 1.65 13.18 -4.79
N GLY A 72 0.52 12.65 -5.28
CA GLY A 72 0.53 11.92 -6.54
C GLY A 72 -0.86 11.63 -7.10
N ASN A 73 -0.91 11.48 -8.43
CA ASN A 73 -2.16 11.20 -9.12
C ASN A 73 -2.43 9.69 -9.16
N SER A 74 -1.57 8.94 -9.84
CA SER A 74 -1.65 7.49 -9.92
C SER A 74 -0.35 6.91 -9.38
N ARG A 75 -0.44 5.88 -8.55
CA ARG A 75 0.74 5.19 -8.03
C ARG A 75 0.51 3.71 -8.16
N GLU A 76 1.57 2.98 -8.45
CA GLU A 76 1.49 1.55 -8.63
C GLU A 76 2.57 0.87 -7.81
N TYR A 77 2.15 0.00 -6.90
CA TYR A 77 3.04 -0.79 -6.06
C TYR A 77 2.75 -2.26 -6.34
N ARG A 78 3.74 -2.97 -6.85
CA ARG A 78 3.66 -4.42 -7.03
C ARG A 78 4.74 -5.09 -6.21
N VAL A 79 4.36 -6.04 -5.39
CA VAL A 79 5.31 -6.80 -4.58
C VAL A 79 5.12 -8.30 -4.81
N GLY A 80 6.23 -9.01 -4.87
CA GLY A 80 6.29 -10.45 -5.12
C GLY A 80 6.02 -11.26 -3.86
N ALA A 81 6.92 -12.18 -3.53
CA ALA A 81 6.73 -13.17 -2.47
C ALA A 81 7.59 -12.86 -1.24
N ASN A 82 7.07 -13.12 -0.03
CA ASN A 82 7.77 -12.85 1.24
C ASN A 82 8.21 -11.37 1.30
N VAL A 83 7.24 -10.46 1.33
CA VAL A 83 7.51 -9.01 1.31
C VAL A 83 6.73 -8.34 2.43
N GLU A 84 7.36 -7.41 3.14
CA GLU A 84 6.74 -6.62 4.19
C GLU A 84 6.82 -5.12 3.84
N PRO A 85 5.94 -4.63 2.95
CA PRO A 85 6.01 -3.24 2.51
C PRO A 85 5.30 -2.29 3.48
N GLY A 86 6.04 -1.28 3.93
CA GLY A 86 5.50 -0.11 4.63
C GLY A 86 5.25 1.04 3.68
N LEU A 87 3.98 1.33 3.36
CA LEU A 87 3.61 2.38 2.41
C LEU A 87 2.81 3.49 3.09
N THR A 88 3.33 4.71 3.01
CA THR A 88 2.65 5.92 3.49
C THR A 88 2.38 6.88 2.36
N SER A 89 1.11 7.29 2.23
CA SER A 89 0.68 8.27 1.23
C SER A 89 -0.20 9.36 1.85
N THR A 90 0.14 10.62 1.64
CA THR A 90 -0.70 11.74 2.11
C THR A 90 -1.85 12.02 1.14
N PHE A 91 -1.57 12.25 -0.14
CA PHE A 91 -2.57 12.54 -1.17
C PHE A 91 -2.40 11.62 -2.38
N GLY A 92 -3.46 10.90 -2.75
CA GLY A 92 -3.52 10.00 -3.91
C GLY A 92 -4.89 10.02 -4.60
N LYS A 93 -4.93 10.04 -5.94
CA LYS A 93 -6.21 9.96 -6.69
C LYS A 93 -6.58 8.55 -7.15
N SER A 94 -5.60 7.69 -7.38
CA SER A 94 -5.79 6.28 -7.77
C SER A 94 -4.51 5.49 -7.44
N PRO A 95 -4.17 5.32 -6.15
CA PRO A 95 -3.11 4.40 -5.78
C PRO A 95 -3.59 2.95 -5.98
N GLU A 96 -2.76 2.15 -6.62
CA GLU A 96 -2.97 0.72 -6.80
C GLU A 96 -1.86 -0.04 -6.09
N TYR A 97 -2.26 -1.02 -5.30
CA TYR A 97 -1.35 -1.93 -4.62
C TYR A 97 -1.70 -3.38 -4.99
N GLN A 98 -0.68 -4.13 -5.41
CA GLN A 98 -0.78 -5.55 -5.71
C GLN A 98 0.26 -6.32 -4.90
N ALA A 99 -0.20 -7.25 -4.05
CA ALA A 99 0.63 -8.20 -3.33
C ALA A 99 0.53 -9.61 -3.91
N GLY A 100 1.68 -10.27 -4.01
CA GLY A 100 1.79 -11.69 -4.35
C GLY A 100 1.45 -12.61 -3.18
N THR A 101 2.40 -13.42 -2.75
CA THR A 101 2.21 -14.52 -1.79
C THR A 101 3.04 -14.31 -0.54
N ASN A 102 2.50 -14.60 0.64
CA ASN A 102 3.17 -14.39 1.93
C ASN A 102 3.62 -12.91 2.06
N VAL A 103 2.66 -12.01 2.12
CA VAL A 103 2.93 -10.56 2.15
C VAL A 103 2.19 -9.93 3.31
N GLU A 104 2.85 -9.05 4.05
CA GLU A 104 2.27 -8.33 5.18
C GLU A 104 2.37 -6.82 4.96
N PRO A 105 1.50 -6.24 4.11
CA PRO A 105 1.55 -4.82 3.83
C PRO A 105 0.95 -3.97 4.96
N ALA A 106 1.70 -2.94 5.35
CA ALA A 106 1.19 -1.84 6.16
C ALA A 106 0.97 -0.61 5.26
N LEU A 107 -0.29 -0.30 4.93
CA LEU A 107 -0.65 0.83 4.07
C LEU A 107 -1.39 1.91 4.85
N THR A 108 -0.86 3.14 4.79
CA THR A 108 -1.52 4.33 5.35
C THR A 108 -1.81 5.35 4.27
N LEU A 109 -3.07 5.77 4.16
CA LEU A 109 -3.53 6.76 3.18
C LEU A 109 -4.34 7.88 3.86
N ALA A 110 -3.81 9.10 3.91
CA ALA A 110 -4.58 10.20 4.51
C ALA A 110 -5.76 10.62 3.61
N PHE A 111 -5.51 10.86 2.32
CA PHE A 111 -6.53 11.28 1.35
C PHE A 111 -6.43 10.47 0.06
N GLY A 112 -7.49 9.71 -0.23
CA GLY A 112 -7.60 8.80 -1.36
C GLY A 112 -8.89 8.99 -2.15
N LYS A 113 -8.78 9.05 -3.48
CA LYS A 113 -9.87 8.66 -4.37
C LYS A 113 -9.52 7.31 -4.97
N LYS A 114 -10.52 6.43 -5.15
CA LYS A 114 -10.41 5.12 -5.81
C LYS A 114 -9.11 4.35 -5.51
N PRO A 115 -8.70 4.16 -4.25
CA PRO A 115 -7.58 3.28 -3.97
C PRO A 115 -7.98 1.83 -4.29
N GLU A 116 -7.09 1.10 -4.95
CA GLU A 116 -7.28 -0.31 -5.27
C GLU A 116 -6.23 -1.16 -4.54
N TYR A 117 -6.70 -2.20 -3.87
CA TYR A 117 -5.84 -3.18 -3.24
C TYR A 117 -6.17 -4.57 -3.76
N ARG A 118 -5.15 -5.29 -4.24
CA ARG A 118 -5.24 -6.68 -4.70
C ARG A 118 -4.24 -7.53 -3.93
N ALA A 119 -4.70 -8.54 -3.22
CA ALA A 119 -3.85 -9.54 -2.58
C ALA A 119 -4.00 -10.90 -3.25
N GLY A 120 -2.87 -11.58 -3.41
CA GLY A 120 -2.78 -12.99 -3.79
C GLY A 120 -3.15 -13.90 -2.62
N ALA A 121 -2.19 -14.73 -2.18
CA ALA A 121 -2.44 -15.80 -1.20
C ALA A 121 -1.59 -15.64 0.06
N ASN A 122 -2.13 -15.97 1.23
CA ASN A 122 -1.46 -15.82 2.53
C ASN A 122 -0.99 -14.36 2.72
N VAL A 123 -1.94 -13.44 2.78
CA VAL A 123 -1.64 -12.01 2.87
C VAL A 123 -2.38 -11.40 4.06
N GLU A 124 -1.69 -10.64 4.89
CA GLU A 124 -2.25 -10.00 6.08
C GLU A 124 -2.12 -8.47 5.97
N PRO A 125 -3.00 -7.81 5.19
CA PRO A 125 -2.91 -6.37 5.01
C PRO A 125 -3.45 -5.60 6.21
N ALA A 126 -2.66 -4.65 6.70
CA ALA A 126 -3.10 -3.58 7.57
C ALA A 126 -3.32 -2.30 6.75
N LEU A 127 -4.56 -1.99 6.41
CA LEU A 127 -4.93 -0.82 5.59
C LEU A 127 -5.63 0.24 6.45
N THR A 128 -4.99 1.39 6.59
CA THR A 128 -5.55 2.55 7.28
C THR A 128 -5.79 3.70 6.31
N SER A 129 -6.98 4.30 6.38
CA SER A 129 -7.29 5.51 5.62
C SER A 129 -8.02 6.56 6.45
N THR A 130 -7.66 7.84 6.31
CA THR A 130 -8.42 8.93 6.95
C THR A 130 -9.62 9.33 6.11
N PHE A 131 -9.42 9.62 4.82
CA PHE A 131 -10.47 9.99 3.87
C PHE A 131 -10.32 9.17 2.58
N ALA A 132 -11.17 8.17 2.37
CA ALA A 132 -11.19 7.38 1.14
C ALA A 132 -12.55 7.41 0.46
N LYS A 133 -12.57 7.76 -0.84
CA LYS A 133 -13.75 7.67 -1.68
C LYS A 133 -13.64 6.50 -2.65
N ASN A 134 -14.57 5.55 -2.57
CA ASN A 134 -14.65 4.35 -3.41
C ASN A 134 -13.37 3.46 -3.37
N PRO A 135 -12.86 3.02 -2.20
CA PRO A 135 -11.85 1.97 -2.14
C PRO A 135 -12.38 0.65 -2.72
N GLU A 136 -11.53 -0.04 -3.46
CA GLU A 136 -11.74 -1.44 -3.88
C GLU A 136 -10.69 -2.34 -3.25
N TYR A 137 -11.15 -3.47 -2.72
CA TYR A 137 -10.32 -4.50 -2.12
C TYR A 137 -10.66 -5.84 -2.76
N ARG A 138 -9.65 -6.53 -3.29
CA ARG A 138 -9.78 -7.89 -3.84
C ARG A 138 -8.74 -8.79 -3.19
N ALA A 139 -9.16 -9.95 -2.74
CA ALA A 139 -8.28 -10.92 -2.11
C ALA A 139 -8.44 -12.32 -2.67
N GLY A 140 -7.31 -13.01 -2.83
CA GLY A 140 -7.25 -14.44 -3.09
C GLY A 140 -7.51 -15.28 -1.83
N ALA A 141 -6.80 -16.40 -1.72
CA ALA A 141 -6.97 -17.38 -0.64
C ALA A 141 -6.17 -17.02 0.62
N ASN A 142 -6.71 -17.32 1.81
CA ASN A 142 -6.05 -17.09 3.10
C ASN A 142 -5.58 -15.64 3.25
N VAL A 143 -6.52 -14.70 3.12
CA VAL A 143 -6.20 -13.28 3.28
C VAL A 143 -7.00 -12.72 4.44
N GLU A 144 -6.30 -12.11 5.39
CA GLU A 144 -6.88 -11.58 6.63
C GLU A 144 -6.68 -10.05 6.71
N PRO A 145 -7.58 -9.26 6.11
CA PRO A 145 -7.43 -7.81 6.07
C PRO A 145 -7.89 -7.13 7.36
N ALA A 146 -7.01 -6.31 7.94
CA ALA A 146 -7.36 -5.30 8.94
C ALA A 146 -7.59 -3.95 8.23
N LEU A 147 -8.85 -3.52 8.13
CA LEU A 147 -9.24 -2.32 7.37
C LEU A 147 -9.84 -1.26 8.28
N THR A 148 -9.19 -0.10 8.40
CA THR A 148 -9.67 1.04 9.19
C THR A 148 -9.89 2.26 8.32
N SER A 149 -11.06 2.90 8.45
CA SER A 149 -11.37 4.16 7.76
C SER A 149 -12.08 5.14 8.67
N ALA A 150 -11.57 6.37 8.81
CA ALA A 150 -12.24 7.40 9.61
C ALA A 150 -13.43 8.01 8.86
N PHE A 151 -13.26 8.27 7.56
CA PHE A 151 -14.30 8.88 6.71
C PHE A 151 -14.28 8.25 5.30
N GLY A 152 -15.44 7.84 4.79
CA GLY A 152 -15.58 7.30 3.45
C GLY A 152 -17.02 7.12 2.99
N GLU A 153 -17.25 7.17 1.67
CA GLU A 153 -18.62 7.19 1.10
C GLU A 153 -19.11 5.84 0.58
N LYS A 154 -18.22 4.91 0.18
CA LYS A 154 -18.55 3.57 -0.36
C LYS A 154 -17.31 2.69 -0.29
N LYS A 155 -17.43 1.39 0.00
CA LYS A 155 -16.33 0.40 0.01
C LYS A 155 -16.75 -0.88 -0.71
N ASN A 156 -15.94 -1.34 -1.67
CA ASN A 156 -16.16 -2.61 -2.38
C ASN A 156 -15.12 -3.63 -1.92
N ILE A 157 -15.57 -4.79 -1.43
CA ILE A 157 -14.69 -5.87 -0.95
C ILE A 157 -15.10 -7.16 -1.66
N GLU A 158 -14.15 -7.78 -2.35
CA GLU A 158 -14.28 -9.10 -2.97
C GLU A 158 -13.26 -10.06 -2.34
N LEU A 159 -13.74 -11.21 -1.88
CA LEU A 159 -12.96 -12.15 -1.07
C LEU A 159 -12.98 -13.55 -1.68
N GLY A 160 -11.82 -14.17 -1.78
CA GLY A 160 -11.66 -15.58 -2.14
C GLY A 160 -12.17 -16.55 -1.07
N ARG A 161 -12.18 -17.84 -1.41
CA ARG A 161 -12.91 -18.93 -0.73
C ARG A 161 -12.67 -19.12 0.79
N MET A 162 -11.59 -18.60 1.35
CA MET A 162 -11.27 -18.70 2.80
C MET A 162 -11.25 -17.34 3.53
N SER A 163 -11.33 -16.24 2.79
CA SER A 163 -11.15 -14.88 3.33
C SER A 163 -12.46 -14.30 3.91
N SER A 164 -13.60 -14.97 3.69
CA SER A 164 -14.96 -14.52 4.09
C SER A 164 -15.40 -14.93 5.51
N GLN A 165 -14.75 -15.93 6.13
CA GLN A 165 -15.21 -16.52 7.39
C GLN A 165 -14.92 -15.64 8.63
N LEU A 166 -13.87 -14.80 8.62
CA LEU A 166 -13.49 -13.95 9.76
C LEU A 166 -14.20 -12.58 9.81
N LEU A 167 -14.61 -12.01 8.66
CA LEU A 167 -15.25 -10.70 8.60
C LEU A 167 -16.62 -10.64 9.31
N HIS A 168 -17.32 -11.78 9.41
CA HIS A 168 -18.59 -11.87 10.15
C HIS A 168 -18.42 -11.63 11.66
N ARG A 169 -17.25 -11.94 12.26
CA ARG A 169 -17.03 -11.75 13.70
C ARG A 169 -16.73 -10.29 14.08
N HIS A 170 -16.05 -9.54 13.21
CA HIS A 170 -15.74 -8.13 13.46
C HIS A 170 -16.90 -7.18 13.10
N SER A 171 -17.70 -7.50 12.08
CA SER A 171 -18.84 -6.67 11.68
C SER A 171 -19.93 -6.60 12.76
N ALA A 172 -20.16 -7.70 13.49
CA ALA A 172 -21.10 -7.74 14.62
C ALA A 172 -20.66 -6.82 15.79
N LYS A 173 -19.35 -6.58 15.94
CA LYS A 173 -18.81 -5.75 17.02
C LYS A 173 -18.92 -4.25 16.72
N LEU A 174 -18.81 -3.86 15.44
CA LEU A 174 -18.94 -2.46 14.98
C LEU A 174 -20.40 -1.99 14.93
N ALA A 175 -21.33 -2.86 14.51
CA ALA A 175 -22.76 -2.53 14.51
C ALA A 175 -23.30 -2.18 15.91
N ASN A 176 -22.78 -2.82 16.96
CA ASN A 176 -23.15 -2.52 18.35
C ASN A 176 -22.62 -1.17 18.86
N ILE A 177 -21.48 -0.69 18.36
CA ILE A 177 -20.92 0.62 18.75
C ILE A 177 -21.69 1.75 18.06
N GLU A 178 -22.06 1.58 16.78
CA GLU A 178 -22.82 2.57 16.03
C GLU A 178 -24.27 2.72 16.55
N LEU A 179 -24.88 1.61 17.00
CA LEU A 179 -26.16 1.63 17.71
C LEU A 179 -26.05 2.34 19.07
N ALA A 180 -24.99 2.09 19.84
CA ALA A 180 -24.78 2.75 21.14
C ALA A 180 -24.57 4.28 20.98
N GLN A 181 -23.91 4.72 19.91
CA GLN A 181 -23.72 6.15 19.63
C GLN A 181 -25.00 6.86 19.14
N ARG A 182 -25.85 6.18 18.37
CA ARG A 182 -27.17 6.72 17.98
C ARG A 182 -28.14 6.78 19.16
N SER A 183 -28.12 5.80 20.05
CA SER A 183 -28.97 5.79 21.25
C SER A 183 -28.56 6.81 22.31
N SER A 184 -27.36 7.39 22.23
CA SER A 184 -26.90 8.47 23.12
C SER A 184 -27.28 9.88 22.62
N GLN A 185 -27.90 10.00 21.43
CA GLN A 185 -28.32 11.28 20.83
C GLN A 185 -29.85 11.45 20.79
N VAL A 186 -30.63 10.59 21.46
CA VAL A 186 -32.09 10.71 21.61
C VAL A 186 -32.45 10.80 23.09
#